data_AF-A0AAW1J9C7-F1
#
_entry.id   AF-A0AAW1J9C7-F1
#
_cell.length_a   1.000
_cell.length_b   1.000
_cell.length_c   1.000
_cell.angle_alpha   90.00
_cell.angle_beta   90.00
_cell.angle_gamma   90.00
#
_symmetry.space_group_name_H-M   'P 1'
#
loop_
_entity.id
_entity.type
_entity.pdbx_description
1 polymer ?
#
loop_
_entity_poly.entity_id
_entity_poly.type
_entity_poly.pdbx_seq_one_letter_code
_entity_poly.pdbx_strand_id
1 'polypeptide(L)'
;MSILKEATPFILMTILQIEEVGITTLGKAAMNKGMSNFVFVVYYNALGSLLLFPFCLYNAFRGKRVPLTISLLSKFLFIGFIGIGMVQICLYAGISYSSPTLATAILNLIPVFTFILAVIMGMEKLEIRKGSSQAKCIGTITAIVGAMVVTLYKGPTLITQMPSTPNKLFAQSSNWPLGGLLLLIGSLLGTIGYIVQATVARECSDATLLVFFCSFFGAVFAGVTSLFLEKNPNSWILHDNIEIVAIISAAITTTIFRNAVVTWCLRIRGPVYVATFKPFSIVIALIMGLSFLKENLYLGSVLGSIAIIAGFYAVLWGQAREMDSVANIISKSEILRDQKVSLLNNTN
;
A
#
# COMPACT_ATOMS: atom_id res chain seq x y z
N MET A 1 14.83 11.19 22.79
CA MET A 1 14.32 11.60 21.46
C MET A 1 14.60 10.57 20.34
N SER A 2 15.19 9.40 20.64
CA SER A 2 15.54 8.33 19.68
C SER A 2 14.40 7.34 19.38
N ILE A 3 13.70 6.85 20.42
CA ILE A 3 12.65 5.82 20.29
C ILE A 3 11.48 6.29 19.40
N LEU A 4 11.06 7.55 19.54
CA LEU A 4 9.95 8.11 18.76
C LEU A 4 10.29 8.15 17.25
N LYS A 5 11.53 8.48 16.89
CA LYS A 5 11.99 8.48 15.50
C LYS A 5 12.07 7.08 14.91
N GLU A 6 12.48 6.09 15.70
CA GLU A 6 12.56 4.70 15.27
C GLU A 6 11.19 4.04 15.09
N ALA A 7 10.22 4.41 15.94
CA ALA A 7 8.84 3.94 15.87
C ALA A 7 7.97 4.67 14.83
N THR A 8 8.41 5.84 14.34
CA THR A 8 7.63 6.67 13.40
C THR A 8 7.17 5.91 12.14
N PRO A 9 8.01 5.12 11.44
CA PRO A 9 7.57 4.38 10.24
C PRO A 9 6.48 3.37 10.56
N PHE A 10 6.57 2.71 11.71
CA PHE A 10 5.58 1.75 12.15
C PHE A 10 4.24 2.43 12.43
N ILE A 11 4.25 3.50 13.23
CA ILE A 11 3.04 4.25 13.60
C ILE A 11 2.35 4.79 12.35
N LEU A 12 3.09 5.44 11.45
CA LEU A 12 2.52 6.00 10.22
C LEU A 12 1.97 4.92 9.29
N MET A 13 2.65 3.78 9.15
CA MET A 13 2.14 2.66 8.35
C MET A 13 0.89 2.03 8.96
N THR A 14 0.79 1.94 10.29
CA THR A 14 -0.41 1.46 10.97
C THR A 14 -1.60 2.41 10.78
N ILE A 15 -1.39 3.72 10.97
CA ILE A 15 -2.41 4.75 10.71
C ILE A 15 -2.89 4.65 9.26
N LEU A 16 -1.95 4.52 8.32
CA LEU A 16 -2.25 4.35 6.91
C LEU A 16 -3.14 3.14 6.64
N GLN A 17 -2.91 1.98 7.27
CA GLN A 17 -3.79 0.82 7.08
C GLN A 17 -5.20 1.07 7.66
N ILE A 18 -5.32 1.77 8.79
CA ILE A 18 -6.62 2.12 9.37
C ILE A 18 -7.40 3.05 8.43
N GLU A 19 -6.73 4.08 7.90
CA GLU A 19 -7.34 5.00 6.94
C GLU A 19 -7.71 4.30 5.63
N GLU A 20 -6.90 3.35 5.14
CA GLU A 20 -7.20 2.58 3.93
C GLU A 20 -8.50 1.76 4.09
N VAL A 21 -8.71 1.14 5.25
CA VAL A 21 -9.98 0.45 5.58
C VAL A 21 -11.14 1.44 5.68
N GLY A 22 -10.93 2.60 6.31
CA GLY A 22 -11.96 3.63 6.45
C GLY A 22 -12.43 4.19 5.10
N ILE A 23 -11.49 4.52 4.22
CA ILE A 23 -11.76 5.11 2.90
C ILE A 23 -12.41 4.09 1.97
N THR A 24 -11.99 2.82 2.01
CA THR A 24 -12.67 1.77 1.22
C THR A 24 -14.11 1.57 1.65
N THR A 25 -14.40 1.66 2.96
CA THR A 25 -15.77 1.62 3.50
C THR A 25 -16.58 2.84 3.06
N LEU A 26 -16.01 4.04 3.18
CA LEU A 26 -16.67 5.29 2.78
C LEU A 26 -16.91 5.36 1.26
N GLY A 27 -15.93 4.93 0.46
CA GLY A 27 -16.05 4.83 -0.99
C GLY A 27 -17.17 3.87 -1.38
N LYS A 28 -17.28 2.71 -0.72
CA LYS A 28 -18.40 1.78 -0.91
C LYS A 28 -19.74 2.41 -0.55
N ALA A 29 -19.82 3.19 0.53
CA ALA A 29 -21.05 3.90 0.90
C ALA A 29 -21.47 4.92 -0.18
N ALA A 30 -20.52 5.63 -0.78
CA ALA A 30 -20.79 6.54 -1.89
C ALA A 30 -21.18 5.79 -3.19
N MET A 31 -20.56 4.64 -3.49
CA MET A 31 -20.96 3.81 -4.64
C MET A 31 -22.38 3.25 -4.49
N ASN A 32 -22.80 2.91 -3.27
CA ASN A 32 -24.18 2.49 -3.00
C ASN A 32 -25.21 3.61 -3.27
N LYS A 33 -24.78 4.88 -3.37
CA LYS A 33 -25.61 6.01 -3.77
C LYS A 33 -25.63 6.29 -5.28
N GLY A 34 -24.84 5.55 -6.06
CA GLY A 34 -24.81 5.64 -7.52
C GLY A 34 -23.51 6.18 -8.11
N MET A 35 -22.54 6.60 -7.27
CA MET A 35 -21.24 7.08 -7.75
C MET A 35 -20.44 5.99 -8.48
N SER A 36 -19.95 6.30 -9.67
CA SER A 36 -19.09 5.38 -10.43
C SER A 36 -17.70 5.24 -9.80
N ASN A 37 -17.19 4.00 -9.76
CA ASN A 37 -15.83 3.68 -9.32
C ASN A 37 -14.76 4.42 -10.12
N PHE A 38 -14.96 4.58 -11.42
CA PHE A 38 -13.98 5.22 -12.30
C PHE A 38 -13.92 6.72 -12.04
N VAL A 39 -15.09 7.37 -12.01
CA VAL A 39 -15.25 8.80 -11.74
C VAL A 39 -14.71 9.16 -10.36
N PHE A 40 -14.96 8.32 -9.34
CA PHE A 40 -14.41 8.51 -8.01
C PHE A 40 -12.88 8.65 -8.01
N VAL A 41 -12.19 7.78 -8.74
CA VAL A 41 -10.73 7.79 -8.85
C VAL A 41 -10.20 8.99 -9.62
N VAL A 42 -10.94 9.45 -10.63
CA VAL A 42 -10.63 10.72 -11.31
C VAL A 42 -10.68 11.87 -10.32
N TYR A 43 -11.80 12.00 -9.60
CA TYR A 43 -12.03 13.14 -8.71
C TYR A 43 -11.01 13.22 -7.57
N TYR A 44 -10.78 12.12 -6.83
CA TYR A 44 -9.90 12.21 -5.68
C TYR A 44 -8.43 12.43 -6.07
N ASN A 45 -7.96 11.87 -7.20
CA ASN A 45 -6.60 12.13 -7.68
C ASN A 45 -6.44 13.53 -8.26
N ALA A 46 -7.45 14.02 -9.00
CA ALA A 46 -7.45 15.38 -9.52
C ALA A 46 -7.43 16.40 -8.37
N LEU A 47 -8.32 16.23 -7.39
CA LEU A 47 -8.37 17.08 -6.21
C LEU A 47 -7.06 17.00 -5.40
N GLY A 48 -6.51 15.81 -5.18
CA GLY A 48 -5.23 15.65 -4.49
C GLY A 48 -4.08 16.34 -5.23
N SER A 49 -4.04 16.28 -6.56
CA SER A 49 -3.05 17.00 -7.36
C SER A 49 -3.22 18.52 -7.26
N LEU A 50 -4.45 19.01 -7.27
CA LEU A 50 -4.76 20.43 -7.12
C LEU A 50 -4.33 20.96 -5.74
N LEU A 51 -4.56 20.18 -4.68
CA LEU A 51 -4.15 20.52 -3.32
C LEU A 51 -2.63 20.51 -3.15
N LEU A 52 -1.90 19.64 -3.86
CA LEU A 52 -0.43 19.57 -3.81
C LEU A 52 0.25 20.66 -4.62
N PHE A 53 -0.39 21.14 -5.68
CA PHE A 53 0.15 22.17 -6.57
C PHE A 53 0.74 23.41 -5.86
N PRO A 54 0.03 24.08 -4.91
CA PRO A 54 0.59 25.24 -4.22
C PRO A 54 1.85 24.90 -3.40
N PHE A 55 1.94 23.68 -2.83
CA PHE A 55 3.13 23.25 -2.10
C PHE A 55 4.32 23.00 -3.04
N CYS A 56 4.08 22.48 -4.24
CA CYS A 56 5.10 22.35 -5.27
C CYS A 56 5.65 23.72 -5.70
N LEU A 57 4.76 24.71 -5.93
CA LEU A 57 5.17 26.09 -6.24
C LEU A 57 5.98 26.69 -5.10
N TYR A 58 5.51 26.56 -3.86
CA TYR A 58 6.19 27.07 -2.68
C TYR A 58 7.60 26.48 -2.52
N ASN A 59 7.78 25.17 -2.70
CA ASN A 59 9.09 24.51 -2.67
C ASN A 59 10.00 25.03 -3.80
N ALA A 60 9.46 25.26 -5.00
CA ALA A 60 10.20 25.81 -6.12
C ALA A 60 10.68 27.26 -5.87
N PHE A 61 9.89 28.09 -5.18
CA PHE A 61 10.28 29.45 -4.80
C PHE A 61 11.34 29.50 -3.69
N ARG A 62 11.35 28.52 -2.77
CA ARG A 62 12.34 28.40 -1.68
C ARG A 62 13.72 27.87 -2.13
N GLY A 63 13.96 27.71 -3.43
CA GLY A 63 15.23 27.21 -3.96
C GLY A 63 15.43 25.70 -3.81
N LYS A 64 14.44 24.94 -3.36
CA LYS A 64 14.46 23.46 -3.34
C LYS A 64 14.12 22.87 -4.71
N ARG A 65 14.55 23.51 -5.79
CA ARG A 65 14.19 23.12 -7.16
C ARG A 65 14.89 21.82 -7.52
N VAL A 66 14.14 20.75 -7.70
CA VAL A 66 14.60 19.57 -8.43
C VAL A 66 14.50 19.90 -9.92
N PRO A 67 15.59 19.80 -10.70
CA PRO A 67 15.52 20.05 -12.14
C PRO A 67 14.58 19.03 -12.78
N LEU A 68 13.47 19.50 -13.34
CA LEU A 68 12.52 18.68 -14.09
C LEU A 68 13.14 18.30 -15.44
N THR A 69 13.84 17.18 -15.45
CA THR A 69 14.35 16.58 -16.69
C THR A 69 13.24 15.78 -17.37
N ILE A 70 13.32 15.65 -18.69
CA ILE A 70 12.39 14.82 -19.48
C ILE A 70 12.41 13.37 -18.99
N SER A 71 13.58 12.87 -18.58
CA SER A 71 13.74 11.53 -18.00
C SER A 71 12.96 11.38 -16.69
N LEU A 72 12.99 12.37 -15.81
CA LEU A 72 12.24 12.30 -14.55
C LEU A 72 10.73 12.40 -14.80
N LEU A 73 10.32 13.27 -15.72
CA LEU A 73 8.91 13.42 -16.10
C LEU A 73 8.35 12.14 -16.72
N SER A 74 9.12 11.45 -17.56
CA SER A 74 8.71 10.17 -18.14
C SER A 74 8.56 9.07 -17.08
N LYS A 75 9.44 9.05 -16.06
CA LYS A 75 9.30 8.14 -14.91
C LYS A 75 8.02 8.44 -14.10
N PHE A 76 7.69 9.71 -13.85
CA PHE A 76 6.44 10.08 -13.18
C PHE A 76 5.21 9.68 -13.97
N LEU A 77 5.23 9.92 -15.28
CA LEU A 77 4.16 9.51 -16.20
C LEU A 77 3.98 8.00 -16.18
N PHE A 78 5.07 7.23 -16.21
CA PHE A 78 5.04 5.78 -16.15
C PHE A 78 4.46 5.26 -14.82
N ILE A 79 4.84 5.86 -13.69
CA ILE A 79 4.27 5.52 -12.38
C ILE A 79 2.77 5.84 -12.33
N GLY A 80 2.35 7.01 -12.82
CA GLY A 80 0.93 7.38 -12.87
C GLY A 80 0.12 6.46 -13.79
N PHE A 81 0.66 6.09 -14.95
CA PHE A 81 0.03 5.17 -15.89
C PHE A 81 -0.15 3.77 -15.33
N ILE A 82 0.93 3.18 -14.80
CA ILE A 82 0.90 1.83 -14.26
C ILE A 82 0.13 1.80 -12.94
N GLY A 83 0.49 2.66 -12.00
CA GLY A 83 0.03 2.61 -10.61
C GLY A 83 -1.42 3.04 -10.43
N ILE A 84 -1.92 3.96 -11.27
CA ILE A 84 -3.31 4.40 -11.23
C ILE A 84 -4.07 3.84 -12.44
N GLY A 85 -3.70 4.22 -13.67
CA GLY A 85 -4.46 3.84 -14.87
C GLY A 85 -4.66 2.33 -15.05
N MET A 86 -3.58 1.57 -15.26
CA MET A 86 -3.66 0.14 -15.56
C MET A 86 -4.11 -0.71 -14.37
N VAL A 87 -3.56 -0.45 -13.17
CA VAL A 87 -3.94 -1.17 -11.94
C VAL A 87 -5.43 -1.01 -11.66
N GLN A 88 -5.98 0.19 -11.83
CA GLN A 88 -7.40 0.45 -11.61
C GLN A 88 -8.29 -0.34 -12.57
N ILE A 89 -7.97 -0.35 -13.87
CA ILE A 89 -8.70 -1.12 -14.88
C ILE A 89 -8.67 -2.61 -14.53
N CYS A 90 -7.47 -3.15 -14.31
CA CYS A 90 -7.28 -4.55 -13.97
C CYS A 90 -8.04 -4.95 -12.70
N LEU A 91 -8.05 -4.10 -11.68
CA LEU A 91 -8.74 -4.35 -10.42
C LEU A 91 -10.26 -4.38 -10.60
N TYR A 92 -10.85 -3.35 -11.21
CA TYR A 92 -12.31 -3.28 -11.35
C TYR A 92 -12.85 -4.28 -12.36
N ALA A 93 -12.20 -4.43 -13.53
CA ALA A 93 -12.56 -5.47 -14.48
C ALA A 93 -12.37 -6.87 -13.86
N GLY A 94 -11.27 -7.06 -13.11
CA GLY A 94 -11.00 -8.29 -12.38
C GLY A 94 -12.09 -8.67 -11.40
N ILE A 95 -12.52 -7.73 -10.55
CA ILE A 95 -13.64 -7.93 -9.61
C ILE A 95 -14.94 -8.20 -10.37
N SER A 96 -15.23 -7.44 -11.42
CA SER A 96 -16.46 -7.58 -12.22
C SER A 96 -16.55 -8.95 -12.92
N TYR A 97 -15.43 -9.46 -13.43
CA TYR A 97 -15.38 -10.77 -14.07
C TYR A 97 -15.17 -11.92 -13.09
N SER A 98 -14.96 -11.68 -11.80
CA SER A 98 -14.77 -12.74 -10.81
C SER A 98 -15.57 -12.49 -9.54
N SER A 99 -14.91 -12.20 -8.42
CA SER A 99 -15.54 -11.84 -7.17
C SER A 99 -14.60 -10.96 -6.32
N PRO A 100 -15.15 -10.15 -5.41
CA PRO A 100 -14.36 -9.42 -4.42
C PRO A 100 -13.49 -10.36 -3.55
N THR A 101 -13.97 -11.57 -3.24
CA THR A 101 -13.21 -12.56 -2.46
C THR A 101 -11.96 -13.03 -3.21
N LEU A 102 -12.08 -13.33 -4.50
CA LEU A 102 -10.94 -13.72 -5.32
C LEU A 102 -9.94 -12.55 -5.44
N ALA A 103 -10.43 -11.33 -5.60
CA ALA A 103 -9.60 -10.13 -5.60
C ALA A 103 -8.81 -9.98 -4.30
N THR A 104 -9.45 -10.07 -3.14
CA THR A 104 -8.77 -10.01 -1.84
C THR A 104 -7.72 -11.11 -1.70
N ALA A 105 -8.03 -12.35 -2.11
CA ALA A 105 -7.08 -13.46 -2.06
C ALA A 105 -5.84 -13.18 -2.93
N ILE A 106 -6.02 -12.70 -4.16
CA ILE A 106 -4.90 -12.38 -5.05
C ILE A 106 -4.10 -11.17 -4.54
N LEU A 107 -4.76 -10.12 -4.03
CA LEU A 107 -4.09 -8.94 -3.47
C LEU A 107 -3.25 -9.27 -2.23
N ASN A 108 -3.62 -10.31 -1.47
CA ASN A 108 -2.80 -10.82 -0.37
C ASN A 108 -1.45 -11.41 -0.82
N LEU A 109 -1.25 -11.62 -2.13
CA LEU A 109 0.02 -12.05 -2.70
C LEU A 109 0.96 -10.88 -3.06
N ILE A 110 0.53 -9.62 -2.95
CA ILE A 110 1.38 -8.44 -3.19
C ILE A 110 2.71 -8.51 -2.42
N PRO A 111 2.78 -8.91 -1.13
CA PRO A 111 4.05 -9.05 -0.42
C PRO A 111 5.00 -10.07 -1.07
N VAL A 112 4.46 -11.17 -1.64
CA VAL A 112 5.27 -12.18 -2.36
C VAL A 112 5.86 -11.57 -3.61
N PHE A 113 5.04 -10.94 -4.44
CA PHE A 113 5.50 -10.30 -5.66
C PHE A 113 6.53 -9.21 -5.36
N THR A 114 6.30 -8.43 -4.31
CA THR A 114 7.19 -7.36 -3.88
C THR A 114 8.54 -7.91 -3.45
N PHE A 115 8.54 -8.99 -2.66
CA PHE A 115 9.76 -9.64 -2.22
C PHE A 115 10.58 -10.20 -3.38
N ILE A 116 9.94 -10.95 -4.28
CA ILE A 116 10.61 -11.53 -5.46
C ILE A 116 11.23 -10.42 -6.31
N LEU A 117 10.47 -9.38 -6.63
CA LEU A 117 10.95 -8.31 -7.48
C LEU A 117 12.02 -7.45 -6.78
N ALA A 118 11.92 -7.24 -5.46
CA ALA A 118 12.95 -6.56 -4.68
C ALA A 118 14.27 -7.33 -4.66
N VAL A 119 14.24 -8.67 -4.60
CA VAL A 119 15.45 -9.52 -4.71
C VAL A 119 16.04 -9.44 -6.11
N ILE A 120 15.22 -9.58 -7.16
CA ILE A 120 15.67 -9.47 -8.57
C ILE A 120 16.34 -8.12 -8.84
N MET A 121 15.78 -7.04 -8.30
CA MET A 121 16.32 -5.68 -8.46
C MET A 121 17.45 -5.34 -7.48
N GLY A 122 17.90 -6.29 -6.66
CA GLY A 122 18.98 -6.10 -5.69
C GLY A 122 18.64 -5.11 -4.57
N MET A 123 17.35 -4.80 -4.37
CA MET A 123 16.86 -3.92 -3.30
C MET A 123 16.78 -4.62 -1.95
N GLU A 124 16.69 -5.96 -1.95
CA GLU A 124 16.75 -6.81 -0.76
C GLU A 124 17.85 -7.85 -0.95
N LYS A 125 18.75 -7.99 0.03
CA LYS A 125 19.79 -9.04 0.02
C LYS A 125 19.29 -10.27 0.77
N LEU A 126 19.09 -11.38 0.05
CA LEU A 126 18.60 -12.62 0.64
C LEU A 126 19.75 -13.49 1.16
N GLU A 127 20.13 -13.29 2.41
CA GLU A 127 21.05 -14.18 3.12
C GLU A 127 20.25 -15.29 3.84
N ILE A 128 19.83 -16.34 3.09
CA ILE A 128 18.94 -17.41 3.59
C ILE A 128 19.47 -18.08 4.87
N ARG A 129 20.78 -18.05 5.11
CA ARG A 129 21.42 -18.65 6.29
C ARG A 129 21.33 -17.75 7.54
N LYS A 130 21.02 -16.47 7.40
CA LYS A 130 20.89 -15.53 8.52
C LYS A 130 19.51 -15.69 9.17
N GLY A 131 19.49 -15.88 10.49
CA GLY A 131 18.24 -16.07 11.24
C GLY A 131 17.24 -14.91 11.08
N SER A 132 17.73 -13.67 10.88
CA SER A 132 16.88 -12.51 10.54
C SER A 132 16.11 -12.71 9.23
N SER A 133 16.83 -13.07 8.16
CA SER A 133 16.25 -13.25 6.83
C SER A 133 15.27 -14.44 6.81
N GLN A 134 15.57 -15.51 7.55
CA GLN A 134 14.64 -16.62 7.75
C GLN A 134 13.35 -16.19 8.46
N ALA A 135 13.46 -15.42 9.54
CA ALA A 135 12.30 -14.91 10.27
C ALA A 135 11.40 -14.02 9.40
N LYS A 136 11.99 -13.16 8.55
CA LYS A 136 11.23 -12.36 7.58
C LYS A 136 10.49 -13.23 6.56
N CYS A 137 11.16 -14.22 5.97
CA CYS A 137 10.54 -15.10 4.96
C CYS A 137 9.42 -15.92 5.57
N ILE A 138 9.69 -16.62 6.68
CA ILE A 138 8.71 -17.46 7.37
C ILE A 138 7.54 -16.59 7.85
N GLY A 139 7.82 -15.46 8.50
CA GLY A 139 6.79 -14.54 8.98
C GLY A 139 5.90 -14.00 7.85
N THR A 140 6.48 -13.66 6.70
CA THR A 140 5.71 -13.22 5.53
C THR A 140 4.80 -14.34 5.01
N ILE A 141 5.33 -15.56 4.87
CA ILE A 141 4.54 -16.74 4.46
C ILE A 141 3.40 -16.99 5.45
N THR A 142 3.68 -16.99 6.75
CA THR A 142 2.66 -17.17 7.80
C THR A 142 1.58 -16.09 7.73
N ALA A 143 1.94 -14.82 7.50
CA ALA A 143 0.98 -13.74 7.38
C ALA A 143 0.08 -13.88 6.14
N ILE A 144 0.64 -14.29 5.00
CA ILE A 144 -0.11 -14.54 3.77
C ILE A 144 -1.06 -15.72 3.95
N VAL A 145 -0.58 -16.83 4.52
CA VAL A 145 -1.41 -18.00 4.83
C VAL A 145 -2.55 -17.57 5.75
N GLY A 146 -2.27 -16.80 6.80
CA GLY A 146 -3.29 -16.23 7.68
C GLY A 146 -4.34 -15.39 6.93
N ALA A 147 -3.90 -14.50 6.05
CA ALA A 147 -4.78 -13.69 5.21
C ALA A 147 -5.65 -14.53 4.25
N MET A 148 -5.09 -15.60 3.70
CA MET A 148 -5.83 -16.58 2.90
C MET A 148 -6.86 -17.33 3.75
N VAL A 149 -6.53 -17.72 5.00
CA VAL A 149 -7.51 -18.34 5.91
C VAL A 149 -8.65 -17.37 6.20
N VAL A 150 -8.39 -16.10 6.54
CA VAL A 150 -9.48 -15.12 6.76
C VAL A 150 -10.37 -14.95 5.53
N THR A 151 -9.77 -14.97 4.34
CA THR A 151 -10.47 -14.68 3.07
C THR A 151 -11.28 -15.88 2.56
N LEU A 152 -10.71 -17.10 2.66
CA LEU A 152 -11.25 -18.30 2.00
C LEU A 152 -11.95 -19.25 2.96
N TYR A 153 -11.67 -19.17 4.26
CA TYR A 153 -12.25 -20.05 5.27
C TYR A 153 -13.09 -19.25 6.27
N LYS A 154 -14.42 -19.43 6.23
CA LYS A 154 -15.32 -18.89 7.27
C LYS A 154 -15.31 -19.76 8.54
N GLY A 155 -15.67 -21.04 8.43
CA GLY A 155 -15.93 -21.90 9.59
C GLY A 155 -17.21 -21.51 10.36
N PRO A 156 -17.43 -22.06 11.57
CA PRO A 156 -18.61 -21.75 12.39
C PRO A 156 -18.61 -20.31 12.91
N THR A 157 -19.80 -19.76 13.13
CA THR A 157 -19.98 -18.45 13.76
C THR A 157 -19.68 -18.55 15.25
N LEU A 158 -18.77 -17.72 15.75
CA LEU A 158 -18.39 -17.63 17.16
C LEU A 158 -19.19 -16.54 17.90
N ILE A 159 -19.45 -15.42 17.22
CA ILE A 159 -20.26 -14.31 17.76
C ILE A 159 -21.29 -13.92 16.71
N THR A 160 -22.56 -13.99 17.10
CA THR A 160 -23.69 -13.58 16.26
C THR A 160 -24.22 -12.24 16.77
N GLN A 161 -24.05 -11.19 15.98
CA GLN A 161 -24.53 -9.84 16.28
C GLN A 161 -25.71 -9.44 15.38
N MET A 162 -25.87 -10.07 14.20
CA MET A 162 -27.04 -9.92 13.33
C MET A 162 -27.53 -11.26 12.76
N PRO A 163 -28.84 -11.39 12.45
CA PRO A 163 -29.38 -12.52 11.70
C PRO A 163 -28.64 -12.64 10.37
N SER A 164 -28.13 -13.83 10.07
CA SER A 164 -27.34 -14.07 8.85
C SER A 164 -28.20 -13.86 7.60
N THR A 165 -28.03 -12.74 6.91
CA THR A 165 -28.48 -12.63 5.52
C THR A 165 -27.68 -13.60 4.66
N PRO A 166 -28.31 -14.33 3.72
CA PRO A 166 -27.59 -15.17 2.78
C PRO A 166 -26.66 -14.28 1.95
N ASN A 167 -25.36 -14.37 2.23
CA ASN A 167 -24.35 -13.71 1.44
C ASN A 167 -24.39 -14.32 0.03
N LYS A 168 -24.86 -13.57 -0.98
CA LYS A 168 -24.67 -13.87 -2.41
C LYS A 168 -23.19 -13.78 -2.84
N LEU A 169 -22.25 -14.12 -1.96
CA LEU A 169 -20.80 -14.03 -2.16
C LEU A 169 -20.23 -15.14 -3.06
N PHE A 170 -21.04 -16.14 -3.42
CA PHE A 170 -20.63 -17.29 -4.23
C PHE A 170 -21.33 -17.37 -5.60
N ALA A 171 -21.87 -16.26 -6.11
CA ALA A 171 -22.24 -16.20 -7.52
C ALA A 171 -20.95 -16.08 -8.36
N GLN A 172 -20.28 -17.21 -8.58
CA GLN A 172 -19.11 -17.27 -9.44
C GLN A 172 -19.56 -17.03 -10.88
N SER A 173 -19.10 -15.94 -11.49
CA SER A 173 -19.38 -15.66 -12.90
C SER A 173 -18.70 -16.72 -13.77
N SER A 174 -19.22 -16.97 -14.98
CA SER A 174 -18.64 -17.94 -15.92
C SER A 174 -17.20 -17.59 -16.33
N ASN A 175 -16.81 -16.31 -16.22
CA ASN A 175 -15.54 -15.77 -16.70
C ASN A 175 -14.53 -15.51 -15.57
N TRP A 176 -14.72 -16.14 -14.41
CA TRP A 176 -13.85 -15.99 -13.25
C TRP A 176 -12.34 -16.23 -13.51
N PRO A 177 -11.91 -17.12 -14.42
CA PRO A 177 -10.47 -17.30 -14.67
C PRO A 177 -9.85 -16.05 -15.33
N LEU A 178 -10.59 -15.39 -16.24
CA LEU A 178 -10.18 -14.13 -16.84
C LEU A 178 -10.12 -13.03 -15.78
N GLY A 179 -11.12 -12.96 -14.89
CA GLY A 179 -11.11 -12.03 -13.77
C GLY A 179 -9.90 -12.24 -12.84
N GLY A 180 -9.59 -13.49 -12.50
CA GLY A 180 -8.41 -13.85 -11.72
C GLY A 180 -7.10 -13.47 -12.41
N LEU A 181 -6.98 -13.70 -13.73
CA LEU A 181 -5.81 -13.30 -14.51
C LEU A 181 -5.63 -11.77 -14.52
N LEU A 182 -6.71 -11.01 -14.70
CA LEU A 182 -6.66 -9.55 -14.66
C LEU A 182 -6.22 -9.04 -13.28
N LEU A 183 -6.70 -9.65 -12.19
CA LEU A 183 -6.27 -9.33 -10.82
C LEU A 183 -4.79 -9.65 -10.58
N LEU A 184 -4.29 -10.77 -11.10
CA LEU A 184 -2.87 -11.12 -11.05
C LEU A 184 -2.01 -10.11 -11.81
N ILE A 185 -2.41 -9.75 -13.02
CA ILE A 185 -1.71 -8.73 -13.81
C ILE A 185 -1.73 -7.38 -13.07
N GLY A 186 -2.88 -6.97 -12.54
CA GLY A 186 -3.02 -5.73 -11.77
C GLY A 186 -2.14 -5.70 -10.52
N SER A 187 -2.08 -6.79 -9.76
CA SER A 187 -1.23 -6.88 -8.57
C SER A 187 0.27 -6.88 -8.88
N LEU A 188 0.69 -7.53 -9.98
CA LEU A 188 2.07 -7.45 -10.49
C LEU A 188 2.42 -6.04 -10.96
N LEU A 189 1.56 -5.41 -11.76
CA LEU A 189 1.73 -4.02 -12.22
C LEU A 189 1.83 -3.05 -11.04
N GLY A 190 0.96 -3.18 -10.04
CA GLY A 190 1.00 -2.36 -8.83
C GLY A 190 2.31 -2.53 -8.06
N THR A 191 2.82 -3.77 -7.98
CA THR A 191 4.12 -4.07 -7.35
C THR A 191 5.29 -3.45 -8.12
N ILE A 192 5.29 -3.56 -9.45
CA ILE A 192 6.27 -2.91 -10.32
C ILE A 192 6.21 -1.39 -10.11
N GLY A 193 5.01 -0.81 -10.09
CA GLY A 193 4.77 0.60 -9.81
C GLY A 193 5.38 1.04 -8.47
N TYR A 194 5.20 0.28 -7.40
CA TYR A 194 5.82 0.58 -6.10
C TYR A 194 7.35 0.53 -6.13
N ILE A 195 7.93 -0.43 -6.85
CA ILE A 195 9.37 -0.56 -6.93
C ILE A 195 9.97 0.58 -7.77
N VAL A 196 9.35 0.94 -8.89
CA VAL A 196 9.75 2.12 -9.67
C VAL A 196 9.56 3.41 -8.86
N GLN A 197 8.48 3.52 -8.08
CA GLN A 197 8.28 4.65 -7.17
C GLN A 197 9.40 4.71 -6.11
N ALA A 198 9.85 3.58 -5.58
CA ALA A 198 10.95 3.54 -4.62
C ALA A 198 12.29 3.97 -5.23
N THR A 199 12.58 3.60 -6.48
CA THR A 199 13.81 4.03 -7.17
C THR A 199 13.76 5.53 -7.48
N VAL A 200 12.64 6.02 -8.02
CA VAL A 200 12.44 7.44 -8.32
C VAL A 200 12.45 8.30 -7.05
N ALA A 201 11.92 7.82 -5.93
CA ALA A 201 11.96 8.52 -4.65
C ALA A 201 13.38 8.65 -4.06
N ARG A 202 14.35 7.84 -4.53
CA ARG A 202 15.76 7.98 -4.17
C ARG A 202 16.48 9.00 -5.05
N GLU A 203 16.08 9.10 -6.32
CA GLU A 203 16.63 10.08 -7.28
C GLU A 203 16.04 11.49 -7.06
N CYS A 204 14.74 11.58 -6.80
CA CYS A 204 14.03 12.83 -6.55
C CYS A 204 13.95 13.10 -5.05
N SER A 205 14.63 14.14 -4.58
CA SER A 205 14.59 14.54 -3.18
C SER A 205 13.27 15.17 -2.75
N ASP A 206 12.49 15.71 -3.70
CA ASP A 206 11.18 16.33 -3.46
C ASP A 206 10.05 15.29 -3.63
N ALA A 207 9.63 14.71 -2.51
CA ALA A 207 8.51 13.76 -2.46
C ALA A 207 7.18 14.42 -2.83
N THR A 208 6.98 15.72 -2.51
CA THR A 208 5.75 16.44 -2.84
C THR A 208 5.61 16.57 -4.36
N LEU A 209 6.70 16.87 -5.06
CA LEU A 209 6.75 16.93 -6.52
C LEU A 209 6.44 15.58 -7.16
N LEU A 210 7.04 14.50 -6.65
CA LEU A 210 6.77 13.13 -7.12
C LEU A 210 5.28 12.78 -6.97
N VAL A 211 4.71 13.01 -5.78
CA VAL A 211 3.29 12.69 -5.53
C VAL A 211 2.39 13.54 -6.42
N PHE A 212 2.65 14.84 -6.54
CA PHE A 212 1.89 15.73 -7.42
C PHE A 212 1.82 15.21 -8.86
N PHE A 213 2.96 14.92 -9.49
CA PHE A 213 2.97 14.47 -10.88
C PHE A 213 2.34 13.08 -11.06
N CYS A 214 2.61 12.14 -10.14
CA CYS A 214 1.99 10.82 -10.19
C CYS A 214 0.45 10.91 -10.08
N SER A 215 -0.05 11.75 -9.18
CA SER A 215 -1.49 11.97 -9.01
C SER A 215 -2.11 12.72 -10.18
N PHE A 216 -1.41 13.70 -10.75
CA PHE A 216 -1.85 14.42 -11.94
C PHE A 216 -1.96 13.49 -13.15
N PHE A 217 -0.88 12.77 -13.50
CA PHE A 217 -0.92 11.83 -14.62
C PHE A 217 -1.90 10.68 -14.36
N GLY A 218 -1.98 10.20 -13.12
CA GLY A 218 -2.98 9.22 -12.72
C GLY A 218 -4.42 9.69 -12.93
N ALA A 219 -4.73 10.94 -12.56
CA ALA A 219 -6.04 11.54 -12.82
C ALA A 219 -6.34 11.66 -14.31
N VAL A 220 -5.35 12.02 -15.14
CA VAL A 220 -5.49 12.07 -16.61
C VAL A 220 -5.82 10.68 -17.15
N PHE A 221 -5.04 9.65 -16.79
CA PHE A 221 -5.30 8.29 -17.27
C PHE A 221 -6.62 7.74 -16.75
N ALA A 222 -6.93 7.92 -15.47
CA ALA A 222 -8.23 7.55 -14.91
C ALA A 222 -9.37 8.29 -15.63
N GLY A 223 -9.18 9.56 -16.00
CA GLY A 223 -10.15 10.36 -16.74
C GLY A 223 -10.41 9.79 -18.12
N VAL A 224 -9.35 9.53 -18.88
CA VAL A 224 -9.43 8.87 -20.19
C VAL A 224 -10.15 7.53 -20.07
N THR A 225 -9.74 6.68 -19.14
CA THR A 225 -10.38 5.38 -18.86
C THR A 225 -11.86 5.53 -18.51
N SER A 226 -12.21 6.48 -17.65
CA SER A 226 -13.58 6.73 -17.23
C SER A 226 -14.44 7.20 -18.41
N LEU A 227 -13.91 8.02 -19.32
CA LEU A 227 -14.66 8.44 -20.51
C LEU A 227 -14.98 7.27 -21.46
N PHE A 228 -14.12 6.24 -21.52
CA PHE A 228 -14.38 5.05 -22.34
C PHE A 228 -15.29 4.03 -21.66
N LEU A 229 -15.15 3.83 -20.35
CA LEU A 229 -15.85 2.77 -19.60
C LEU A 229 -17.18 3.26 -19.02
N GLU A 230 -17.28 4.52 -18.63
CA GLU A 230 -18.49 5.12 -18.07
C GLU A 230 -19.27 5.85 -19.17
N LYS A 231 -20.22 5.13 -19.79
CA LYS A 231 -21.02 5.67 -20.91
C LYS A 231 -22.10 6.67 -20.47
N ASN A 232 -22.47 6.65 -19.19
CA ASN A 232 -23.52 7.50 -18.65
C ASN A 232 -22.92 8.84 -18.18
N PRO A 233 -23.24 9.97 -18.84
CA PRO A 233 -22.71 11.27 -18.43
C PRO A 233 -23.20 11.70 -17.04
N ASN A 234 -24.37 11.23 -16.61
CA ASN A 234 -24.90 11.50 -15.27
C ASN A 234 -24.02 10.96 -14.14
N SER A 235 -23.18 9.96 -14.41
CA SER A 235 -22.23 9.41 -13.44
C SER A 235 -21.14 10.41 -13.01
N TRP A 236 -20.96 11.50 -13.76
CA TRP A 236 -20.03 12.58 -13.44
C TRP A 236 -20.64 13.66 -12.55
N ILE A 237 -21.98 13.69 -12.42
CA ILE A 237 -22.68 14.65 -11.59
C ILE A 237 -22.67 14.12 -10.15
N LEU A 238 -22.22 14.94 -9.20
CA LEU A 238 -22.25 14.62 -7.78
C LEU A 238 -23.61 15.01 -7.21
N HIS A 239 -24.35 14.04 -6.69
CA HIS A 239 -25.74 14.23 -6.25
C HIS A 239 -25.85 14.28 -4.72
N ASP A 240 -25.00 13.52 -4.02
CA ASP A 240 -25.11 13.29 -2.59
C ASP A 240 -23.91 13.84 -1.80
N ASN A 241 -24.16 14.35 -0.60
CA ASN A 241 -23.10 14.85 0.29
C ASN A 241 -22.05 13.77 0.63
N ILE A 242 -22.45 12.50 0.69
CA ILE A 242 -21.54 11.40 1.00
C ILE A 242 -20.50 11.18 -0.12
N GLU A 243 -20.86 11.46 -1.38
CA GLU A 243 -19.95 11.36 -2.52
C GLU A 243 -18.84 12.41 -2.41
N ILE A 244 -19.23 13.66 -2.10
CA ILE A 244 -18.30 14.78 -1.90
C ILE A 244 -17.35 14.49 -0.72
N VAL A 245 -17.90 14.04 0.41
CA VAL A 245 -17.10 13.69 1.60
C VAL A 245 -16.14 12.53 1.29
N ALA A 246 -16.57 11.50 0.55
CA ALA A 246 -15.71 10.41 0.10
C ALA A 246 -14.57 10.91 -0.79
N ILE A 247 -14.85 11.81 -1.73
CA ILE A 247 -13.84 12.38 -2.65
C ILE A 247 -12.80 13.19 -1.87
N ILE A 248 -13.24 14.11 -1.00
CA ILE A 248 -12.34 14.98 -0.23
C ILE A 248 -11.48 14.12 0.72
N SER A 249 -12.09 13.19 1.45
CA SER A 249 -11.37 12.31 2.36
C SER A 249 -10.37 11.41 1.63
N ALA A 250 -10.72 10.85 0.47
CA ALA A 250 -9.82 10.04 -0.35
C ALA A 250 -8.68 10.88 -0.95
N ALA A 251 -8.93 12.12 -1.38
CA ALA A 251 -7.87 13.00 -1.88
C ALA A 251 -6.82 13.28 -0.80
N ILE A 252 -7.26 13.57 0.43
CA ILE A 252 -6.36 13.86 1.56
C ILE A 252 -5.62 12.59 2.00
N THR A 253 -6.35 11.50 2.25
CA THR A 253 -5.77 10.29 2.85
C THR A 253 -5.05 9.43 1.82
N THR A 254 -5.66 9.14 0.68
CA THR A 254 -5.11 8.19 -0.32
C THR A 254 -4.12 8.85 -1.27
N THR A 255 -4.40 10.08 -1.73
CA THR A 255 -3.53 10.74 -2.70
C THR A 255 -2.38 11.49 -2.04
N ILE A 256 -2.64 12.22 -0.95
CA ILE A 256 -1.60 13.03 -0.30
C ILE A 256 -0.89 12.23 0.79
N PHE A 257 -1.60 11.87 1.86
CA PHE A 257 -0.99 11.27 3.05
C PHE A 257 -0.37 9.90 2.76
N ARG A 258 -1.13 8.96 2.21
CA ARG A 258 -0.67 7.60 1.88
C ARG A 258 0.51 7.63 0.95
N ASN A 259 0.45 8.38 -0.15
CA ASN A 259 1.57 8.42 -1.09
C ASN A 259 2.80 9.07 -0.47
N ALA A 260 2.67 10.10 0.38
CA ALA A 260 3.79 10.68 1.10
C ALA A 260 4.43 9.68 2.08
N VAL A 261 3.62 9.03 2.92
CA VAL A 261 4.07 8.03 3.90
C VAL A 261 4.70 6.82 3.21
N VAL A 262 4.05 6.27 2.18
CA VAL A 262 4.60 5.13 1.41
C VAL A 262 5.90 5.52 0.75
N THR A 263 5.96 6.67 0.06
CA THR A 263 7.20 7.15 -0.59
C THR A 263 8.33 7.29 0.42
N TRP A 264 8.03 7.89 1.59
CA TRP A 264 9.01 8.04 2.66
C TRP A 264 9.47 6.69 3.20
N CYS A 265 8.55 5.80 3.56
CA CYS A 265 8.84 4.45 4.06
C CYS A 265 9.61 3.59 3.04
N LEU A 266 9.27 3.67 1.75
CA LEU A 266 10.00 3.01 0.66
C LEU A 266 11.47 3.46 0.62
N ARG A 267 11.71 4.76 0.83
CA ARG A 267 13.05 5.33 0.85
C ARG A 267 13.86 4.87 2.06
N ILE A 268 13.27 4.85 3.26
CA ILE A 268 14.00 4.57 4.51
C ILE A 268 14.06 3.09 4.91
N ARG A 269 13.02 2.29 4.61
CA ARG A 269 12.88 0.89 5.04
C ARG A 269 12.79 -0.09 3.87
N GLY A 270 12.54 0.39 2.65
CA GLY A 270 12.47 -0.43 1.45
C GLY A 270 11.06 -0.98 1.14
N PRO A 271 10.89 -1.60 -0.05
CA PRO A 271 9.60 -2.07 -0.54
C PRO A 271 9.04 -3.26 0.24
N VAL A 272 9.90 -4.18 0.70
CA VAL A 272 9.47 -5.35 1.46
C VAL A 272 8.78 -4.94 2.76
N TYR A 273 9.35 -3.97 3.50
CA TYR A 273 8.75 -3.45 4.73
C TYR A 273 7.34 -2.91 4.51
N VAL A 274 7.17 -2.07 3.50
CA VAL A 274 5.87 -1.46 3.19
C VAL A 274 4.83 -2.53 2.84
N ALA A 275 5.22 -3.51 2.03
CA ALA A 275 4.31 -4.57 1.59
C ALA A 275 3.85 -5.49 2.74
N THR A 276 4.66 -5.73 3.77
CA THR A 276 4.27 -6.57 4.93
C THR A 276 3.03 -6.06 5.67
N PHE A 277 2.71 -4.76 5.58
CA PHE A 277 1.51 -4.19 6.20
C PHE A 277 0.22 -4.53 5.45
N LYS A 278 0.28 -5.05 4.23
CA LYS A 278 -0.94 -5.34 3.45
C LYS A 278 -1.84 -6.41 4.08
N PRO A 279 -1.34 -7.60 4.47
CA PRO A 279 -2.13 -8.58 5.23
C PRO A 279 -2.66 -8.02 6.56
N PHE A 280 -1.93 -7.10 7.19
CA PHE A 280 -2.34 -6.50 8.47
C PHE A 280 -3.63 -5.66 8.34
N SER A 281 -3.90 -5.07 7.16
CA SER A 281 -5.16 -4.36 6.89
C SER A 281 -6.40 -5.24 7.09
N ILE A 282 -6.31 -6.55 6.86
CA ILE A 282 -7.42 -7.49 7.03
C ILE A 282 -7.82 -7.60 8.51
N VAL A 283 -6.84 -7.62 9.41
CA VAL A 283 -7.11 -7.67 10.85
C VAL A 283 -7.78 -6.38 11.30
N ILE A 284 -7.32 -5.24 10.81
CA ILE A 284 -7.94 -3.94 11.09
C ILE A 284 -9.38 -3.89 10.56
N ALA A 285 -9.60 -4.33 9.32
CA ALA A 285 -10.93 -4.40 8.72
C ALA A 285 -11.88 -5.27 9.52
N LEU A 286 -11.42 -6.43 10.00
CA LEU A 286 -12.21 -7.29 10.88
C LEU A 286 -12.59 -6.57 12.18
N ILE A 287 -11.63 -5.92 12.86
CA ILE A 287 -11.91 -5.19 14.11
C ILE A 287 -12.90 -4.05 13.87
N MET A 288 -12.75 -3.28 12.80
CA MET A 288 -13.67 -2.19 12.45
C MET A 288 -15.06 -2.73 12.09
N GLY A 289 -15.14 -3.83 11.34
CA GLY A 289 -16.40 -4.49 10.98
C GLY A 289 -17.18 -4.99 12.21
N LEU A 290 -16.49 -5.61 13.17
CA LEU A 290 -17.10 -6.04 14.43
C LEU A 290 -17.55 -4.86 15.31
N SER A 291 -16.72 -3.81 15.40
CA SER A 291 -16.96 -2.70 16.33
C SER A 291 -18.03 -1.73 15.84
N PHE A 292 -18.00 -1.38 14.55
CA PHE A 292 -18.85 -0.34 13.97
C PHE A 292 -20.01 -0.90 13.14
N LEU A 293 -19.77 -1.97 12.37
CA LEU A 293 -20.77 -2.55 11.46
C LEU A 293 -21.56 -3.70 12.10
N LYS A 294 -21.17 -4.11 13.31
CA LYS A 294 -21.77 -5.23 14.06
C LYS A 294 -21.80 -6.54 13.24
N GLU A 295 -20.73 -6.81 12.51
CA GLU A 295 -20.61 -8.04 11.72
C GLU A 295 -20.47 -9.28 12.61
N ASN A 296 -20.84 -10.44 12.08
CA ASN A 296 -20.67 -11.71 12.78
C ASN A 296 -19.20 -12.15 12.76
N LEU A 297 -18.70 -12.68 13.89
CA LEU A 297 -17.34 -13.21 13.97
C LEU A 297 -17.33 -14.70 13.64
N TYR A 298 -16.44 -15.10 12.73
CA TYR A 298 -16.27 -16.48 12.29
C TYR A 298 -14.93 -17.06 12.75
N LEU A 299 -14.87 -18.38 12.96
CA LEU A 299 -13.66 -19.09 13.43
C LEU A 299 -12.45 -18.84 12.52
N GLY A 300 -12.63 -18.91 11.20
CA GLY A 300 -11.54 -18.71 10.25
C GLY A 300 -10.97 -17.28 10.28
N SER A 301 -11.80 -16.28 10.57
CA SER A 301 -11.34 -14.90 10.78
C SER A 301 -10.43 -14.78 12.01
N VAL A 302 -10.74 -15.51 13.09
CA VAL A 302 -9.90 -15.53 14.31
C VAL A 302 -8.57 -16.23 14.06
N LEU A 303 -8.60 -17.47 13.54
CA LEU A 303 -7.39 -18.26 13.27
C LEU A 303 -6.48 -17.55 12.27
N GLY A 304 -7.05 -17.01 11.19
CA GLY A 304 -6.29 -16.25 10.20
C GLY A 304 -5.69 -14.97 10.78
N SER A 305 -6.42 -14.24 11.63
CA SER A 305 -5.89 -13.03 12.29
C SER A 305 -4.73 -13.33 13.24
N ILE A 306 -4.80 -14.42 14.01
CA ILE A 306 -3.69 -14.86 14.88
C ILE A 306 -2.44 -15.15 14.02
N ALA A 307 -2.61 -15.86 12.90
CA ALA A 307 -1.50 -16.14 11.98
C ALA A 307 -0.93 -14.86 11.35
N ILE A 308 -1.78 -13.89 10.97
CA ILE A 308 -1.32 -12.58 10.46
C ILE A 308 -0.48 -11.85 11.50
N ILE A 309 -0.96 -11.74 12.74
CA ILE A 309 -0.25 -11.04 13.81
C ILE A 309 1.08 -11.73 14.13
N ALA A 310 1.09 -13.07 14.24
CA ALA A 310 2.30 -13.83 14.50
C ALA A 310 3.33 -13.68 13.36
N GLY A 311 2.89 -13.79 12.11
CA GLY A 311 3.74 -13.62 10.94
C GLY A 311 4.31 -12.21 10.84
N PHE A 312 3.47 -11.20 11.05
CA PHE A 312 3.87 -9.79 11.06
C PHE A 312 4.89 -9.49 12.17
N TYR A 313 4.69 -10.01 13.39
CA TYR A 313 5.65 -9.90 14.48
C TYR A 313 7.01 -10.53 14.13
N ALA A 314 7.02 -11.73 13.52
CA ALA A 314 8.25 -12.40 13.11
C ALA A 314 9.04 -11.57 12.08
N VAL A 315 8.35 -10.90 11.13
CA VAL A 315 9.01 -10.00 10.16
C VAL A 315 9.62 -8.79 10.85
N LEU A 316 8.89 -8.13 11.74
CA LEU A 316 9.39 -6.98 12.49
C LEU A 316 10.58 -7.35 13.37
N TRP A 317 10.52 -8.52 14.03
CA TRP A 317 11.62 -9.03 14.83
C TRP A 317 12.86 -9.31 13.98
N GLY A 318 12.71 -9.94 12.80
CA GLY A 318 13.81 -10.11 11.85
C GLY A 318 14.44 -8.77 11.48
N GLN A 319 13.64 -7.79 11.08
CA GLN A 319 14.14 -6.46 10.74
C GLN A 319 14.85 -5.75 11.89
N ALA A 320 14.31 -5.81 13.11
CA ALA A 320 14.94 -5.23 14.29
C ALA A 320 16.35 -5.81 14.49
N ARG A 321 16.52 -7.14 14.37
CA ARG A 321 17.83 -7.79 14.50
C ARG A 321 18.82 -7.35 13.43
N GLU A 322 18.36 -7.08 12.21
CA GLU A 322 19.21 -6.54 11.15
C GLU A 322 19.69 -5.12 11.46
N MET A 323 18.81 -4.26 11.97
CA MET A 323 19.16 -2.90 12.37
C MET A 323 20.17 -2.91 13.52
N ASP A 324 19.96 -3.75 14.53
CA ASP A 324 20.88 -3.92 15.66
C ASP A 324 22.25 -4.42 15.19
N SER A 325 22.27 -5.35 14.23
CA SER A 325 23.51 -5.86 13.64
C SER A 325 24.30 -4.77 12.94
N VAL A 326 23.63 -3.90 12.16
CA VAL A 326 24.27 -2.78 11.45
C VAL A 326 24.77 -1.73 12.44
N ALA A 327 23.98 -1.38 13.45
CA ALA A 327 24.38 -0.43 14.49
C ALA A 327 25.64 -0.90 15.24
N ASN A 328 25.72 -2.19 15.58
CA ASN A 328 26.90 -2.78 16.22
C ASN A 328 28.16 -2.77 15.33
N ILE A 329 28.00 -2.91 14.01
CA ILE A 329 29.13 -2.81 13.07
C ILE A 329 29.64 -1.36 13.01
N ILE A 330 28.73 -0.38 12.94
CA ILE A 330 29.07 1.04 12.90
C ILE A 330 29.79 1.45 14.18
N SER A 331 29.24 1.12 15.36
CA SER A 331 29.86 1.46 16.65
C SER A 331 31.25 0.85 16.79
N LYS A 332 31.42 -0.43 16.39
CA LYS A 332 32.74 -1.07 16.38
C LYS A 332 33.72 -0.39 15.42
N SER A 333 33.25 0.09 14.27
CA SER A 333 34.07 0.83 13.29
C SER A 333 34.51 2.22 13.78
N GLU A 334 33.68 2.88 14.58
CA GLU A 334 34.00 4.16 15.23
C GLU A 334 35.04 3.95 16.32
N ILE A 335 34.85 2.95 17.19
CA ILE A 335 35.83 2.59 18.24
C ILE A 335 37.21 2.26 17.62
N LEU A 336 37.23 1.50 16.52
CA LEU A 336 38.47 1.18 15.79
C LEU A 336 39.13 2.42 15.18
N ARG A 337 38.34 3.38 14.70
CA ARG A 337 38.86 4.66 14.20
C ARG A 337 39.48 5.49 15.32
N ASP A 338 38.79 5.60 16.46
CA ASP A 338 39.27 6.37 17.61
C ASP A 338 40.54 5.75 18.23
N GLN A 339 40.62 4.42 18.28
CA GLN A 339 41.86 3.71 18.64
C GLN A 339 43.00 4.01 17.66
N LYS A 340 42.74 4.02 16.35
CA LYS A 340 43.77 4.32 15.36
C LYS A 340 44.26 5.77 15.45
N VAL A 341 43.36 6.72 15.70
CA VAL A 341 43.70 8.14 15.88
C VAL A 341 44.50 8.37 17.17
N SER A 342 44.13 7.73 18.28
CA SER A 342 44.88 7.83 19.54
C SER A 342 46.27 7.20 19.47
N LEU A 343 46.43 6.08 18.75
CA LEU A 343 47.74 5.47 18.51
C LEU A 343 48.68 6.36 17.68
N LEU A 344 48.15 7.07 16.68
CA LEU A 344 48.93 8.01 15.86
C LEU A 344 49.39 9.24 16.65
N ASN A 345 48.60 9.71 17.62
CA ASN A 345 48.95 10.86 18.45
C ASN A 345 49.98 10.54 19.55
N ASN A 346 50.13 9.27 19.95
CA ASN A 346 51.10 8.85 20.98
C ASN A 346 52.50 8.51 20.41
N THR A 347 52.68 8.57 19.09
CA THR A 347 53.95 8.26 18.41
C THR A 347 54.76 9.49 17.97
N ASN A 348 54.33 10.70 18.35
CA ASN A 348 55.04 11.97 18.15
C ASN A 348 55.50 12.55 19.49
#